data_AF-A0A356QNE2-F1
#
_entry.id   AF-A0A356QNE2-F1
#
_cell.length_a   1.000
_cell.length_b   1.000
_cell.length_c   1.000
_cell.angle_alpha   90.00
_cell.angle_beta   90.00
_cell.angle_gamma   90.00
#
_symmetry.space_group_name_H-M   'P 1'
#
loop_
_entity.id
_entity.type
_entity.pdbx_description
1 polymer ?
#
loop_
_entity_poly.entity_id
_entity_poly.type
_entity_poly.pdbx_seq_one_letter_code
_entity_poly.pdbx_strand_id
1 'polypeptide(L)'
;MNSFIIHTSGGTPDPGEFSPMLSSTSLRIAVSQLATLRWGLAEELCHYTEHGFDAISLWRPKLSDLSICEAKELLDSAGVRVSSIQWPGSFTGSEGQTFRESLEDSYEAIDIAEQLDCPLVVLRTGARAGHTLSHARRLIRLPIEEPA
;
A
#
# COMPACT_ATOMS: atom_id res chain seq x y z
N MET A 1 51.06 15.13 -31.56
CA MET A 1 50.05 15.27 -30.49
C MET A 1 48.69 15.01 -31.11
N ASN A 2 47.95 14.07 -30.53
CA ASN A 2 47.08 13.12 -31.22
C ASN A 2 45.71 13.68 -31.63
N SER A 3 45.26 13.29 -32.83
CA SER A 3 43.84 13.24 -33.21
C SER A 3 43.20 11.96 -32.67
N PHE A 4 41.92 11.99 -32.30
CA PHE A 4 41.04 10.82 -32.51
C PHE A 4 39.58 11.28 -32.63
N ILE A 5 38.99 10.99 -33.79
CA ILE A 5 37.59 11.17 -34.14
C ILE A 5 36.82 9.97 -33.56
N ILE A 6 35.75 10.20 -32.80
CA ILE A 6 34.86 9.12 -32.35
C ILE A 6 33.67 9.04 -33.32
N HIS A 7 33.59 7.94 -34.06
CA HIS A 7 32.40 7.56 -34.82
C HIS A 7 31.24 7.27 -33.85
N THR A 8 30.12 7.98 -33.99
CA THR A 8 28.84 7.56 -33.41
C THR A 8 28.08 6.75 -34.46
N SER A 9 28.02 5.42 -34.30
CA SER A 9 27.11 4.57 -35.08
C SER A 9 25.69 4.73 -34.53
N GLY A 10 24.87 5.52 -35.21
CA GLY A 10 23.43 5.60 -34.98
C GLY A 10 22.73 4.41 -35.64
N GLY A 11 22.28 3.45 -34.84
CA GLY A 11 21.27 2.47 -35.22
C GLY A 11 19.92 2.90 -34.68
N THR A 12 18.88 2.80 -35.50
CA THR A 12 17.48 2.95 -35.07
C THR A 12 17.13 1.86 -34.06
N PRO A 13 16.48 2.16 -32.91
CA PRO A 13 16.12 1.13 -31.95
C PRO A 13 15.03 0.21 -32.51
N ASP A 14 15.18 -1.09 -32.27
CA ASP A 14 14.21 -2.14 -32.58
C ASP A 14 12.96 -1.96 -31.67
N PRO A 15 11.70 -2.12 -32.16
CA PRO A 15 10.49 -1.90 -31.34
C PRO A 15 10.30 -2.87 -30.15
N GLY A 16 11.27 -3.75 -29.87
CA GLY A 16 11.15 -4.85 -28.91
C GLY A 16 12.13 -4.83 -27.73
N GLU A 17 13.05 -3.88 -27.63
CA GLU A 17 14.00 -3.81 -26.50
C GLU A 17 13.66 -2.65 -25.56
N PHE A 18 12.72 -2.90 -24.64
CA PHE A 18 12.71 -2.13 -23.40
C PHE A 18 13.94 -2.55 -22.58
N SER A 19 15.05 -1.84 -22.80
CA SER A 19 16.15 -1.83 -21.84
C SER A 19 15.58 -1.47 -20.45
N PRO A 20 15.94 -2.18 -19.36
CA PRO A 20 15.44 -1.88 -18.03
C PRO A 20 16.11 -0.58 -17.56
N MET A 21 15.60 0.56 -18.02
CA MET A 21 16.17 1.88 -17.73
C MET A 21 15.52 2.50 -16.50
N LEU A 22 15.49 1.73 -15.42
CA LEU A 22 15.57 2.24 -14.05
C LEU A 22 16.48 1.27 -13.28
N SER A 23 17.75 1.64 -13.14
CA SER A 23 18.57 1.06 -12.08
C SER A 23 17.86 1.41 -10.76
N SER A 24 17.21 0.42 -10.14
CA SER A 24 16.23 0.58 -9.06
C SER A 24 16.82 1.07 -7.73
N THR A 25 18.07 1.51 -7.70
CA THR A 25 18.80 1.80 -6.46
C THR A 25 18.41 3.13 -5.79
N SER A 26 17.21 3.69 -6.00
CA SER A 26 16.78 4.86 -5.21
C SER A 26 15.29 5.21 -5.12
N LEU A 27 14.40 4.70 -5.98
CA LEU A 27 12.97 5.04 -5.82
C LEU A 27 12.27 4.04 -4.90
N ARG A 28 11.89 4.52 -3.70
CA ARG A 28 10.98 3.81 -2.80
C ARG A 28 9.55 4.02 -3.30
N ILE A 29 9.05 3.10 -4.12
CA ILE A 29 7.66 3.10 -4.61
C ILE A 29 6.95 1.86 -4.07
N ALA A 30 5.68 2.02 -3.69
CA ALA A 30 4.79 0.91 -3.43
C ALA A 30 3.53 1.04 -4.29
N VAL A 31 2.95 -0.09 -4.69
CA VAL A 31 1.70 -0.12 -5.45
C VAL A 31 0.53 -0.35 -4.49
N SER A 32 -0.52 0.46 -4.56
CA SER A 32 -1.75 0.23 -3.78
C SER A 32 -2.62 -0.81 -4.46
N GLN A 33 -3.13 -1.77 -3.70
CA GLN A 33 -4.10 -2.75 -4.19
C GLN A 33 -5.39 -2.12 -4.72
N LEU A 34 -5.67 -0.85 -4.41
CA LEU A 34 -6.77 -0.08 -5.01
C LEU A 34 -6.53 0.26 -6.49
N ALA A 35 -5.28 0.21 -6.97
CA ALA A 35 -4.96 0.37 -8.39
C ALA A 35 -5.15 -0.94 -9.19
N THR A 36 -5.20 -2.09 -8.50
CA THR A 36 -5.26 -3.45 -9.04
C THR A 36 -6.46 -4.22 -8.48
N LEU A 37 -7.62 -3.57 -8.34
CA LEU A 37 -8.80 -4.11 -7.64
C LEU A 37 -9.28 -5.49 -8.09
N ARG A 38 -8.99 -5.89 -9.33
CA ARG A 38 -9.43 -7.16 -9.91
C ARG A 38 -8.45 -8.31 -9.73
N TRP A 39 -7.22 -8.02 -9.34
CA TRP A 39 -6.18 -9.01 -9.15
C TRP A 39 -6.19 -9.54 -7.72
N GLY A 40 -5.98 -10.85 -7.59
CA GLY A 40 -5.70 -11.48 -6.30
C GLY A 40 -4.25 -11.25 -5.87
N LEU A 41 -3.94 -11.45 -4.58
CA LEU A 41 -2.61 -11.16 -4.04
C LEU A 41 -1.48 -11.87 -4.82
N ALA A 42 -1.62 -13.17 -5.11
CA ALA A 42 -0.58 -13.90 -5.85
C ALA A 42 -0.32 -13.34 -7.26
N GLU A 43 -1.37 -12.90 -7.97
CA GLU A 43 -1.28 -12.27 -9.29
C GLU A 43 -0.59 -10.90 -9.20
N GLU A 44 -0.93 -10.11 -8.19
CA GLU A 44 -0.27 -8.83 -7.92
C GLU A 44 1.23 -9.02 -7.66
N LEU A 45 1.61 -9.96 -6.80
CA LEU A 45 3.01 -10.23 -6.46
C LEU A 45 3.82 -10.69 -7.67
N CYS A 46 3.24 -11.56 -8.51
CA CYS A 46 3.86 -11.99 -9.76
C CYS A 46 4.15 -10.79 -10.66
N HIS A 47 3.15 -9.98 -10.97
CA HIS A 47 3.33 -8.82 -11.85
C HIS A 47 4.23 -7.73 -11.25
N TYR A 48 4.15 -7.51 -9.93
CA TYR A 48 4.96 -6.50 -9.26
C TYR A 48 6.44 -6.86 -9.31
N THR A 49 6.77 -8.12 -8.99
CA THR A 49 8.16 -8.60 -9.03
C THR A 49 8.71 -8.63 -10.46
N GLU A 50 7.91 -9.02 -11.47
CA GLU A 50 8.27 -8.92 -12.89
C GLU A 50 8.66 -7.49 -13.34
N HIS A 51 8.05 -6.48 -12.72
CA HIS A 51 8.28 -5.06 -13.04
C HIS A 51 9.22 -4.36 -12.03
N GLY A 52 9.83 -5.11 -11.10
CA GLY A 52 10.81 -4.60 -10.15
C GLY A 52 10.23 -3.83 -8.95
N PHE A 53 8.94 -4.00 -8.65
CA PHE A 53 8.33 -3.48 -7.42
C PHE A 53 8.53 -4.44 -6.26
N ASP A 54 8.97 -3.91 -5.12
CA ASP A 54 9.27 -4.66 -3.90
C ASP A 54 8.39 -4.25 -2.71
N ALA A 55 7.34 -3.46 -2.95
CA ALA A 55 6.45 -2.96 -1.91
C ALA A 55 5.00 -2.82 -2.38
N ILE A 56 4.07 -3.16 -1.48
CA ILE A 56 2.63 -3.11 -1.70
C ILE A 56 1.92 -2.36 -0.56
N SER A 57 0.83 -1.66 -0.87
CA SER A 57 -0.11 -1.18 0.14
C SER A 57 -1.35 -2.04 0.10
N LEU A 58 -1.62 -2.75 1.19
CA LEU A 58 -2.69 -3.71 1.29
C LEU A 58 -4.03 -3.04 1.61
N TRP A 59 -5.10 -3.58 1.05
CA TRP A 59 -6.48 -3.21 1.36
C TRP A 59 -7.19 -4.45 1.92
N ARG A 60 -7.46 -4.45 3.23
CA ARG A 60 -7.92 -5.65 3.97
C ARG A 60 -9.09 -6.41 3.31
N PRO A 61 -10.11 -5.74 2.72
CA PRO A 61 -11.18 -6.46 2.02
C PRO A 61 -10.73 -7.35 0.87
N LYS A 62 -9.59 -7.08 0.23
CA LYS A 62 -9.03 -7.95 -0.81
C LYS A 62 -8.34 -9.20 -0.26
N LEU A 63 -8.08 -9.24 1.04
CA LEU A 63 -7.50 -10.38 1.73
C LEU A 63 -8.58 -11.26 2.38
N SER A 64 -9.87 -10.99 2.15
CA SER A 64 -10.98 -11.74 2.79
C SER A 64 -10.94 -13.25 2.54
N ASP A 65 -10.34 -13.65 1.42
CA ASP A 65 -10.25 -15.05 0.99
C ASP A 65 -8.98 -15.74 1.49
N LEU A 66 -8.11 -15.02 2.21
CA LEU A 66 -6.84 -15.50 2.76
C LEU A 66 -6.79 -15.26 4.27
N SER A 67 -6.17 -16.19 4.98
CA SER A 67 -5.69 -15.88 6.33
C SER A 67 -4.48 -14.92 6.26
N ILE A 68 -4.25 -14.17 7.34
CA ILE A 68 -3.08 -13.27 7.44
C ILE A 68 -1.77 -14.05 7.33
N CYS A 69 -1.71 -15.27 7.87
CA CYS A 69 -0.55 -16.15 7.71
C CYS A 69 -0.28 -16.52 6.26
N GLU A 70 -1.31 -16.92 5.49
CA GLU A 70 -1.16 -17.22 4.06
C GLU A 70 -0.72 -15.98 3.27
N ALA A 71 -1.29 -14.82 3.58
CA ALA A 71 -0.88 -13.56 2.97
C ALA A 71 0.60 -13.25 3.25
N LYS A 72 1.05 -13.43 4.50
CA LYS A 72 2.45 -13.26 4.91
C LYS A 72 3.38 -14.19 4.13
N GLU A 73 3.05 -15.47 4.06
CA GLU A 73 3.87 -16.46 3.35
C GLU A 73 4.04 -16.10 1.86
N LEU A 74 2.96 -15.64 1.21
CA LEU A 74 3.02 -15.18 -0.18
C LEU A 74 3.93 -13.95 -0.35
N LEU A 75 3.79 -12.96 0.54
CA LEU A 75 4.58 -11.73 0.53
C LEU A 75 6.07 -12.02 0.75
N ASP A 76 6.39 -12.82 1.76
CA ASP A 76 7.76 -13.22 2.11
C ASP A 76 8.40 -14.03 0.97
N SER A 77 7.64 -14.95 0.36
CA SER A 77 8.12 -15.75 -0.78
C SER A 77 8.39 -14.91 -2.03
N ALA A 78 7.60 -13.85 -2.25
CA ALA A 78 7.80 -12.93 -3.37
C ALA A 78 8.87 -11.86 -3.10
N GLY A 79 9.33 -11.70 -1.85
CA GLY A 79 10.23 -10.63 -1.45
C GLY A 79 9.58 -9.24 -1.52
N VAL A 80 8.26 -9.16 -1.37
CA VAL A 80 7.49 -7.90 -1.44
C VAL A 80 7.07 -7.48 -0.03
N ARG A 81 7.51 -6.30 0.41
CA ARG A 81 7.21 -5.78 1.74
C ARG A 81 5.85 -5.07 1.77
N VAL A 82 5.18 -5.12 2.92
CA VAL A 82 4.00 -4.30 3.16
C VAL A 82 4.42 -2.88 3.56
N SER A 83 4.05 -1.91 2.74
CA SER A 83 4.34 -0.49 2.97
C SER A 83 3.30 0.19 3.86
N SER A 84 2.03 -0.18 3.68
CA SER A 84 0.92 0.34 4.47
C SER A 84 -0.30 -0.56 4.41
N ILE A 85 -1.16 -0.46 5.42
CA ILE A 85 -2.50 -1.06 5.43
C ILE A 85 -3.56 0.05 5.29
N GLN A 86 -4.47 -0.14 4.35
CA GLN A 86 -5.59 0.75 4.03
C GLN A 86 -6.93 0.05 4.33
N TRP A 87 -7.95 0.76 4.79
CA TRP A 87 -7.88 1.80 5.81
C TRP A 87 -8.94 1.49 6.85
N PRO A 88 -8.61 1.53 8.15
CA PRO A 88 -9.63 1.54 9.19
C PRO A 88 -10.15 2.95 9.46
N GLY A 89 -11.16 3.05 10.34
CA GLY A 89 -11.66 4.31 10.89
C GLY A 89 -13.12 4.59 10.56
N SER A 90 -13.41 5.78 10.04
CA SER A 90 -14.77 6.34 9.89
C SER A 90 -15.45 6.72 11.22
N PHE A 91 -14.68 7.32 12.14
CA PHE A 91 -15.11 7.69 13.50
C PHE A 91 -16.31 8.64 13.60
N THR A 92 -16.69 9.32 12.50
CA THR A 92 -17.86 10.20 12.43
C THR A 92 -19.16 9.45 12.12
N GLY A 93 -19.11 8.13 11.95
CA GLY A 93 -20.27 7.29 11.66
C GLY A 93 -20.90 7.52 10.28
N SER A 94 -20.19 8.21 9.37
CA SER A 94 -20.70 8.52 8.02
C SER A 94 -20.98 7.28 7.17
N GLU A 95 -20.42 6.13 7.53
CA GLU A 95 -20.51 4.88 6.77
C GLU A 95 -21.33 3.81 7.49
N GLY A 96 -22.18 4.21 8.44
CA GLY A 96 -23.09 3.32 9.16
C GLY A 96 -22.47 2.58 10.35
N GLN A 97 -21.15 2.65 10.51
CA GLN A 97 -20.43 2.15 11.68
C GLN A 97 -20.59 3.11 12.87
N THR A 98 -20.68 2.56 14.07
CA THR A 98 -20.56 3.31 15.31
C THR A 98 -19.10 3.69 15.58
N PHE A 99 -18.90 4.70 16.43
CA PHE A 99 -17.55 5.08 16.87
C PHE A 99 -16.76 3.90 17.46
N ARG A 100 -17.44 3.00 18.20
CA ARG A 100 -16.81 1.83 18.82
C ARG A 100 -16.38 0.80 17.77
N GLU A 101 -17.24 0.48 16.82
CA GLU A 101 -16.90 -0.45 15.72
C GLU A 101 -15.73 0.11 14.89
N SER A 102 -15.70 1.41 14.61
CA SER A 102 -14.57 2.07 13.95
C SER A 102 -13.26 1.97 14.74
N LEU A 103 -13.34 1.98 16.07
CA LEU A 103 -12.18 1.85 16.95
C LEU A 103 -11.68 0.41 16.99
N GLU A 104 -12.58 -0.56 17.13
CA GLU A 104 -12.27 -2.00 17.09
C GLU A 104 -11.62 -2.39 15.75
N ASP A 105 -12.19 -1.94 14.62
CA ASP A 105 -11.62 -2.13 13.29
C ASP A 105 -10.23 -1.48 13.14
N SER A 106 -9.96 -0.39 13.86
CA SER A 106 -8.64 0.26 13.87
C SER A 106 -7.62 -0.54 14.65
N TYR A 107 -8.00 -1.15 15.78
CA TYR A 107 -7.11 -2.03 16.53
C TYR A 107 -6.81 -3.31 15.77
N GLU A 108 -7.82 -3.93 15.16
CA GLU A 108 -7.60 -5.09 14.29
C GLU A 108 -6.64 -4.76 13.13
N ALA A 109 -6.73 -3.56 12.56
CA ALA A 109 -5.78 -3.12 11.53
C ALA A 109 -4.33 -3.05 12.04
N ILE A 110 -4.14 -2.61 13.30
CA ILE A 110 -2.82 -2.50 13.94
C ILE A 110 -2.26 -3.89 14.20
N ASP A 111 -3.08 -4.81 14.72
CA ASP A 111 -2.67 -6.20 14.97
C ASP A 111 -2.28 -6.91 13.66
N ILE A 112 -3.02 -6.67 12.57
CA ILE A 112 -2.67 -7.18 11.24
C ILE A 112 -1.39 -6.52 10.72
N ALA A 113 -1.20 -5.21 10.97
CA ALA A 113 0.01 -4.51 10.57
C ALA A 113 1.25 -5.10 11.26
N GLU A 114 1.15 -5.40 12.55
CA GLU A 114 2.21 -6.08 13.31
C GLU A 114 2.51 -7.46 12.72
N GLN A 115 1.48 -8.28 12.47
CA GLN A 115 1.65 -9.62 11.90
C GLN A 115 2.29 -9.61 10.50
N LEU A 116 2.11 -8.54 9.73
CA LEU A 116 2.64 -8.39 8.36
C LEU A 116 3.92 -7.55 8.29
N ASP A 117 4.56 -7.25 9.42
CA ASP A 117 5.75 -6.40 9.50
C ASP A 117 5.54 -5.01 8.82
N CYS A 118 4.30 -4.52 8.86
CA CYS A 118 3.89 -3.28 8.20
C CYS A 118 4.11 -2.07 9.13
N PRO A 119 4.87 -1.05 8.70
CA PRO A 119 5.20 0.08 9.56
C PRO A 119 4.11 1.17 9.64
N LEU A 120 3.04 1.07 8.85
CA LEU A 120 2.08 2.16 8.67
C LEU A 120 0.65 1.67 8.48
N VAL A 121 -0.27 2.21 9.28
CA VAL A 121 -1.72 2.10 9.07
C VAL A 121 -2.26 3.44 8.60
N VAL A 122 -2.94 3.47 7.46
CA VAL A 122 -3.58 4.68 6.92
C VAL A 122 -4.99 4.78 7.50
N LEU A 123 -5.20 5.72 8.42
CA LEU A 123 -6.51 5.97 9.03
C LEU A 123 -7.39 6.86 8.14
N ARG A 124 -8.66 6.46 7.97
CA ARG A 124 -9.68 7.28 7.32
C ARG A 124 -10.56 7.93 8.39
N THR A 125 -10.63 9.26 8.37
CA THR A 125 -11.34 10.04 9.39
C THR A 125 -12.87 9.99 9.29
N GLY A 126 -13.40 9.71 8.10
CA GLY A 126 -14.83 9.77 7.79
C GLY A 126 -15.30 11.16 7.33
N ALA A 127 -16.51 11.23 6.78
CA ALA A 127 -17.09 12.50 6.33
C ALA A 127 -17.57 13.35 7.52
N ARG A 128 -17.87 14.64 7.30
CA ARG A 128 -18.37 15.53 8.37
C ARG A 128 -19.66 15.02 9.03
N ALA A 129 -20.49 14.26 8.31
CA ALA A 129 -21.72 13.63 8.84
C ALA A 129 -22.66 14.56 9.63
N GLY A 130 -22.75 15.85 9.24
CA GLY A 130 -23.57 16.84 9.95
C GLY A 130 -22.99 17.38 11.26
N HIS A 131 -21.82 16.91 11.69
CA HIS A 131 -21.15 17.42 12.87
C HIS A 131 -20.58 18.83 12.68
N THR A 132 -20.48 19.57 13.78
CA THR A 132 -19.64 20.77 13.84
C THR A 132 -18.17 20.38 13.66
N LEU A 133 -17.34 21.31 13.18
CA LEU A 133 -15.89 21.05 13.02
C LEU A 133 -15.20 20.70 14.34
N SER A 134 -15.63 21.30 15.46
CA SER A 134 -15.08 20.99 16.78
C SER A 134 -15.42 19.55 17.20
N HIS A 135 -16.65 19.11 16.95
CA HIS A 135 -17.07 17.77 17.28
C HIS A 135 -16.37 16.71 16.40
N ALA A 136 -16.29 16.93 15.09
CA ALA A 136 -15.58 16.03 14.18
C ALA A 136 -14.09 15.89 14.54
N ARG A 137 -13.42 16.99 14.89
CA ARG A 137 -12.02 16.95 15.36
C ARG A 137 -11.85 16.17 16.64
N ARG A 138 -12.78 16.29 17.59
CA ARG A 138 -12.76 15.52 18.84
C ARG A 138 -12.86 14.02 18.56
N LEU A 139 -13.78 13.60 17.69
CA LEU A 139 -13.96 12.19 17.31
C LEU A 139 -12.69 11.60 16.67
N ILE A 140 -11.91 12.39 15.92
CA ILE A 140 -10.66 11.91 15.30
C ILE A 140 -9.50 11.86 16.31
N ARG A 141 -9.46 12.77 17.29
CA ARG A 141 -8.37 12.82 18.28
C ARG A 141 -8.45 11.71 19.32
N LEU A 142 -9.66 11.37 19.78
CA LEU A 142 -9.85 10.37 20.84
C LEU A 142 -9.14 9.03 20.55
N PRO A 143 -9.29 8.40 19.37
CA PRO A 143 -8.57 7.17 19.03
C PRO A 143 -7.05 7.27 19.01
N ILE A 144 -6.49 8.48 18.85
CA ILE A 144 -5.04 8.71 18.73
C ILE A 144 -4.43 9.00 20.09
N GLU A 145 -5.16 9.72 20.95
CA GLU A 145 -4.69 10.16 22.27
C GLU A 145 -4.89 9.08 23.35
N GLU A 146 -5.87 8.20 23.19
CA GLU A 146 -6.17 7.10 24.12
C GLU A 146 -6.14 5.74 23.37
N PRO A 147 -4.96 5.27 22.94
CA PRO A 147 -4.83 3.89 22.49
C PRO A 147 -5.17 2.95 23.65
N ALA A 148 -6.06 1.98 23.40
CA ALA A 148 -6.52 1.00 24.39
C ALA A 148 -5.39 0.14 24.98
#